data_AF-K9Q1S3-F1
#
_entry.id   AF-K9Q1S3-F1
#
_cell.length_a   1.000
_cell.length_b   1.000
_cell.length_c   1.000
_cell.angle_alpha   90.00
_cell.angle_beta   90.00
_cell.angle_gamma   90.00
#
_symmetry.space_group_name_H-M   'P 1'
#
loop_
_entity.id
_entity.type
_entity.pdbx_description
1 polymer ?
#
loop_
_entity_poly.entity_id
_entity_poly.type
_entity_poly.pdbx_seq_one_letter_code
_entity_poly.pdbx_strand_id
1 'polypeptide(L)'
;MSFNNQELKIWVLQAVVNLQKAVHEQKETAVALSEFIQITSFLPITKLERWEAWLRSPLHCLRRFSLQKTVQSNWPPFTNSSNISPWLDLCSGNGFKREEVLIGIKSDAPNAFLFALVLRRLNDWVPAVCDAARRQVPIIATQTRPEYVVDALWGILSHLSSWGRISKQELEVLLNLLYLPDIAPLISKRIQERPAGPVASIMSQIGRISVLDNDLFDIAENAIQPAVRAKAYRYLLEKKVVWLEGRRWQWSDQYFRDGKYKAVLGTRVVMHK
;
A
#
# COMPACT_ATOMS: atom_id res chain seq x y z
N MET A 1 -17.20 3.61 -13.41
CA MET A 1 -16.50 4.16 -14.58
C MET A 1 -15.05 3.69 -14.55
N SER A 2 -14.54 3.08 -15.61
CA SER A 2 -13.13 2.66 -15.68
C SER A 2 -12.34 3.77 -16.36
N PHE A 3 -11.62 4.59 -15.59
CA PHE A 3 -10.79 5.66 -16.14
C PHE A 3 -9.52 5.10 -16.79
N ASN A 4 -9.08 5.73 -17.89
CA ASN A 4 -7.81 5.37 -18.51
C ASN A 4 -6.64 5.78 -17.58
N ASN A 5 -5.65 4.91 -17.41
CA ASN A 5 -4.46 5.21 -16.59
C ASN A 5 -3.71 6.46 -17.07
N GLN A 6 -3.77 6.79 -18.36
CA GLN A 6 -3.14 7.99 -18.91
C GLN A 6 -3.88 9.28 -18.55
N GLU A 7 -5.22 9.24 -18.54
CA GLU A 7 -6.05 10.37 -18.10
C GLU A 7 -5.89 10.61 -16.60
N LEU A 8 -5.96 9.54 -15.80
CA LEU A 8 -5.72 9.61 -14.35
C LEU A 8 -4.35 10.19 -14.02
N LYS A 9 -3.32 9.85 -14.81
CA LYS A 9 -1.99 10.44 -14.69
C LYS A 9 -2.02 11.95 -14.93
N ILE A 10 -2.69 12.41 -15.98
CA ILE A 10 -2.78 13.84 -16.28
C ILE A 10 -3.52 14.56 -15.15
N TRP A 11 -4.66 14.03 -14.71
CA TRP A 11 -5.46 14.63 -13.64
C TRP A 11 -4.71 14.70 -12.31
N VAL A 12 -4.03 13.62 -11.89
CA VAL A 12 -3.31 13.66 -10.63
C VAL A 12 -2.13 14.62 -10.67
N LEU A 13 -1.43 14.72 -11.80
CA LEU A 13 -0.34 15.69 -11.97
C LEU A 13 -0.87 17.12 -11.92
N GLN A 14 -2.01 17.39 -12.56
CA GLN A 14 -2.66 18.69 -12.51
C GLN A 14 -3.11 19.04 -11.09
N ALA A 15 -3.72 18.09 -10.36
CA ALA A 15 -4.13 18.28 -8.98
C ALA A 15 -2.97 18.61 -8.04
N VAL A 16 -1.82 17.95 -8.25
CA VAL A 16 -0.59 18.25 -7.49
C VAL A 16 -0.11 19.68 -7.78
N VAL A 17 -0.14 20.11 -9.04
CA VAL A 17 0.22 21.49 -9.42
C VAL A 17 -0.74 22.51 -8.82
N ASN A 18 -2.05 22.26 -8.89
CA ASN A 18 -3.09 23.12 -8.32
C ASN A 18 -2.91 23.26 -6.80
N LEU A 19 -2.75 22.13 -6.10
CA LEU A 19 -2.54 22.10 -4.66
C LEU A 19 -1.29 22.89 -4.26
N GLN A 20 -0.20 22.70 -4.99
CA GLN A 20 1.03 23.43 -4.71
C GLN A 20 0.88 24.93 -4.94
N LYS A 21 0.23 25.35 -6.04
CA LYS A 21 -0.05 26.77 -6.30
C LYS A 21 -0.89 27.37 -5.18
N ALA A 22 -1.93 26.66 -4.75
CA ALA A 22 -2.81 27.07 -3.66
C ALA A 22 -2.08 27.20 -2.32
N VAL A 23 -1.11 26.32 -2.02
CA VAL A 23 -0.26 26.42 -0.82
C VAL A 23 0.70 27.60 -0.91
N HIS A 24 1.31 27.84 -2.08
CA HIS A 24 2.25 28.95 -2.27
C HIS A 24 1.54 30.32 -2.17
N GLU A 25 0.38 30.44 -2.80
CA GLU A 25 -0.43 31.67 -2.80
C GLU A 25 -1.26 31.82 -1.51
N GLN A 26 -1.24 30.83 -0.62
CA GLN A 26 -2.07 30.74 0.60
C GLN A 26 -3.56 30.98 0.32
N LYS A 27 -4.02 30.54 -0.85
CA LYS A 27 -5.37 30.78 -1.37
C LYS A 27 -5.99 29.48 -1.82
N GLU A 28 -7.25 29.24 -1.47
CA GLU A 28 -8.03 28.08 -1.93
C GLU A 28 -7.38 26.70 -1.61
N THR A 29 -6.49 26.64 -0.62
CA THR A 29 -5.74 25.42 -0.26
C THR A 29 -6.67 24.25 0.09
N ALA A 30 -7.77 24.53 0.80
CA ALA A 30 -8.77 23.50 1.13
C ALA A 30 -9.45 22.92 -0.11
N VAL A 31 -9.75 23.76 -1.11
CA VAL A 31 -10.38 23.34 -2.38
C VAL A 31 -9.43 22.47 -3.17
N ALA A 32 -8.18 22.91 -3.33
CA ALA A 32 -7.17 22.15 -4.07
C ALA A 32 -6.79 20.84 -3.35
N LEU A 33 -6.82 20.81 -2.01
CA LEU A 33 -6.61 19.59 -1.25
C LEU A 33 -7.77 18.61 -1.44
N SER A 34 -9.01 19.11 -1.46
CA SER A 34 -10.19 18.30 -1.75
C SER A 34 -10.15 17.71 -3.16
N GLU A 35 -9.73 18.50 -4.16
CA GLU A 35 -9.53 18.04 -5.54
C GLU A 35 -8.48 16.91 -5.59
N PHE A 36 -7.34 17.08 -4.92
CA PHE A 36 -6.30 16.07 -4.82
C PHE A 36 -6.80 14.78 -4.14
N ILE A 37 -7.52 14.90 -3.03
CA ILE A 37 -8.13 13.76 -2.31
C ILE A 37 -9.13 13.02 -3.21
N GLN A 38 -9.97 13.77 -3.94
CA GLN A 38 -10.96 13.19 -4.85
C GLN A 38 -10.27 12.42 -5.98
N ILE A 39 -9.29 13.01 -6.65
CA ILE A 39 -8.60 12.36 -7.78
C ILE A 39 -7.81 11.14 -7.31
N THR A 40 -7.12 11.23 -6.17
CA THR A 40 -6.37 10.10 -5.62
C THR A 40 -7.27 8.93 -5.22
N SER A 41 -8.55 9.17 -4.90
CA SER A 41 -9.50 8.11 -4.59
C SER A 41 -9.80 7.17 -5.78
N PHE A 42 -9.54 7.61 -7.02
CA PHE A 42 -9.71 6.80 -8.23
C PHE A 42 -8.45 6.03 -8.64
N LEU A 43 -7.32 6.23 -7.96
CA LEU A 43 -6.05 5.62 -8.36
C LEU A 43 -5.97 4.13 -7.97
N PRO A 44 -5.63 3.23 -8.90
CA PRO A 44 -5.53 1.81 -8.58
C PRO A 44 -4.28 1.50 -7.75
N ILE A 45 -4.49 0.90 -6.58
CA ILE A 45 -3.44 0.49 -5.63
C ILE A 45 -2.51 -0.59 -6.22
N THR A 46 -2.99 -1.37 -7.19
CA THR A 46 -2.17 -2.38 -7.88
C THR A 46 -0.94 -1.80 -8.60
N LYS A 47 -0.93 -0.49 -8.88
CA LYS A 47 0.20 0.23 -9.47
C LYS A 47 0.81 1.26 -8.51
N LEU A 48 0.71 1.05 -7.20
CA LEU A 48 1.09 2.01 -6.15
C LEU A 48 2.50 2.59 -6.36
N GLU A 49 3.50 1.75 -6.64
CA GLU A 49 4.89 2.21 -6.86
C GLU A 49 5.00 3.20 -8.02
N ARG A 50 4.29 2.91 -9.13
CA ARG A 50 4.28 3.77 -10.32
C ARG A 50 3.59 5.10 -10.03
N TRP A 51 2.47 5.07 -9.30
CA TRP A 51 1.78 6.29 -8.89
C TRP A 51 2.61 7.12 -7.91
N GLU A 52 3.25 6.49 -6.92
CA GLU A 52 4.16 7.17 -6.00
C GLU A 52 5.32 7.83 -6.75
N ALA A 53 5.92 7.15 -7.74
CA ALA A 53 6.97 7.72 -8.58
C ALA A 53 6.48 8.93 -9.38
N TRP A 54 5.26 8.89 -9.90
CA TRP A 54 4.65 10.01 -10.60
C TRP A 54 4.29 11.17 -9.69
N LEU A 55 3.82 10.93 -8.47
CA LEU A 55 3.59 11.97 -7.46
C LEU A 55 4.90 12.62 -7.00
N ARG A 56 5.99 11.84 -6.92
CA ARG A 56 7.33 12.32 -6.55
C ARG A 56 7.96 13.22 -7.61
N SER A 57 7.73 12.95 -8.89
CA SER A 57 8.42 13.67 -9.97
C SER A 57 8.12 15.19 -9.97
N PRO A 58 6.87 15.66 -9.87
CA PRO A 58 6.57 17.07 -9.66
C PRO A 58 7.25 17.63 -8.42
N LEU A 59 7.19 16.93 -7.27
CA LEU A 59 7.86 17.37 -6.04
C LEU A 59 9.36 17.58 -6.25
N HIS A 60 10.03 16.71 -7.00
CA HIS A 60 11.45 16.81 -7.29
C HIS A 60 11.78 17.92 -8.28
N CYS A 61 11.07 18.00 -9.41
CA CYS A 61 11.26 19.06 -10.40
C CYS A 61 11.08 20.44 -9.75
N LEU A 62 10.01 20.60 -8.97
CA LEU A 62 9.63 21.89 -8.40
C LEU A 62 10.58 22.32 -7.25
N ARG A 63 11.07 21.39 -6.42
CA ARG A 63 12.12 21.68 -5.42
C ARG A 63 13.46 22.07 -6.07
N ARG A 64 13.75 21.56 -7.28
CA ARG A 64 14.95 21.93 -8.04
C ARG A 64 14.82 23.32 -8.64
N PHE A 65 13.64 23.68 -9.14
CA PHE A 65 13.34 25.03 -9.62
C PHE A 65 13.31 26.08 -8.49
N SER A 66 12.89 25.72 -7.27
CA SER A 66 12.99 26.63 -6.11
C SER A 66 14.42 26.95 -5.66
N LEU A 67 15.35 26.01 -5.89
CA LEU A 67 16.77 26.16 -5.56
C LEU A 67 17.54 26.88 -6.68
N GLN A 68 17.06 26.81 -7.92
CA GLN A 68 17.59 27.57 -9.05
C GLN A 68 16.86 28.90 -9.19
N LYS A 69 17.18 29.87 -8.32
CA LYS A 69 17.14 31.27 -8.79
C LYS A 69 18.08 31.34 -10.00
N THR A 70 17.66 32.07 -11.02
CA THR A 70 18.34 32.30 -12.32
C THR A 70 18.39 31.11 -13.30
N VAL A 71 17.45 31.07 -14.25
CA VAL A 71 17.62 31.34 -15.71
C VAL A 71 16.35 30.88 -16.44
N GLN A 72 15.65 31.84 -17.06
CA GLN A 72 14.67 31.69 -18.17
C GLN A 72 13.88 30.38 -18.25
N SER A 73 12.92 30.16 -17.34
CA SER A 73 11.80 29.27 -17.62
C SER A 73 10.50 29.94 -17.19
N ASN A 74 9.42 29.79 -17.96
CA ASN A 74 8.08 30.35 -17.69
C ASN A 74 7.38 29.72 -16.46
N TRP A 75 8.13 29.04 -15.59
CA TRP A 75 7.65 28.46 -14.35
C TRP A 75 7.97 29.41 -13.20
N PRO A 76 6.99 29.78 -12.35
CA PRO A 76 7.24 30.70 -11.25
C PRO A 76 8.29 30.10 -10.29
N PRO A 77 9.22 30.92 -9.75
CA PRO A 77 10.24 30.46 -8.82
C PRO A 77 9.58 30.08 -7.49
N PHE A 78 9.69 28.81 -7.11
CA PHE A 78 9.09 28.30 -5.87
C PHE A 78 10.04 28.55 -4.68
N THR A 79 9.54 28.61 -3.46
CA THR A 79 10.37 28.75 -2.24
C THR A 79 10.52 27.40 -1.54
N ASN A 80 11.69 27.17 -0.94
CA ASN A 80 11.89 26.06 -0.01
C ASN A 80 10.92 26.19 1.18
N SER A 81 10.42 25.06 1.65
CA SER A 81 9.83 24.82 2.99
C SER A 81 8.38 25.23 3.28
N SER A 82 7.39 24.83 2.46
CA SER A 82 6.04 24.61 2.96
C SER A 82 5.61 23.14 2.76
N ASN A 83 5.09 22.52 3.81
CA ASN A 83 4.37 21.24 3.72
C ASN A 83 3.22 21.43 2.73
N ILE A 84 3.23 20.74 1.59
CA ILE A 84 2.17 20.91 0.57
C ILE A 84 0.91 20.19 1.05
N SER A 85 1.10 18.95 1.49
CA SER A 85 0.10 18.14 2.17
C SER A 85 0.84 16.95 2.79
N PRO A 86 0.56 16.58 4.05
CA PRO A 86 1.19 15.41 4.68
C PRO A 86 1.09 14.15 3.81
N TRP A 87 -0.03 13.98 3.11
CA TRP A 87 -0.31 12.85 2.22
C TRP A 87 0.57 12.83 0.97
N LEU A 88 0.80 14.00 0.36
CA LEU A 88 1.66 14.11 -0.81
C LEU A 88 3.14 14.00 -0.42
N ASP A 89 3.52 14.57 0.72
CA ASP A 89 4.89 14.54 1.24
C ASP A 89 5.36 13.13 1.66
N LEU A 90 4.46 12.16 1.87
CA LEU A 90 4.81 10.73 1.97
C LEU A 90 5.53 10.19 0.72
N CYS A 91 5.34 10.82 -0.44
CA CYS A 91 6.01 10.46 -1.69
C CYS A 91 7.40 11.12 -1.85
N SER A 92 7.79 12.01 -0.92
CA SER A 92 9.05 12.75 -0.97
C SER A 92 10.28 11.84 -1.10
N GLY A 93 11.27 12.28 -1.88
CA GLY A 93 12.58 11.63 -1.95
C GLY A 93 13.42 11.81 -0.67
N ASN A 94 13.08 12.79 0.17
CA ASN A 94 13.76 13.05 1.44
C ASN A 94 13.16 12.18 2.57
N GLY A 95 13.99 11.32 3.15
CA GLY A 95 13.63 10.44 4.28
C GLY A 95 13.15 11.18 5.51
N PHE A 96 13.86 12.24 5.93
CA PHE A 96 13.47 13.10 7.06
C PHE A 96 12.09 13.68 6.85
N LYS A 97 11.76 14.07 5.61
CA LYS A 97 10.46 14.65 5.31
C LYS A 97 9.33 13.63 5.48
N ARG A 98 9.55 12.40 5.00
CA ARG A 98 8.57 11.32 5.14
C ARG A 98 8.38 10.92 6.59
N GLU A 99 9.46 10.87 7.37
CA GLU A 99 9.40 10.62 8.81
C GLU A 99 8.59 11.70 9.54
N GLU A 100 8.94 12.98 9.31
CA GLU A 100 8.26 14.14 9.90
C GLU A 100 6.74 14.10 9.62
N VAL A 101 6.34 13.93 8.35
CA VAL A 101 4.92 13.94 8.01
C VAL A 101 4.20 12.69 8.53
N LEU A 102 4.86 11.54 8.54
CA LEU A 102 4.25 10.31 9.06
C LEU A 102 3.97 10.41 10.56
N ILE A 103 4.87 11.02 11.33
CA ILE A 103 4.67 11.34 12.75
C ILE A 103 3.59 12.43 12.92
N GLY A 104 3.51 13.37 11.99
CA GLY A 104 2.58 14.50 12.03
C GLY A 104 1.13 14.17 11.64
N ILE A 105 0.87 13.07 10.92
CA ILE A 105 -0.49 12.65 10.56
C ILE A 105 -1.20 12.16 11.83
N LYS A 106 -2.27 12.88 12.22
CA LYS A 106 -3.13 12.57 13.38
C LYS A 106 -4.59 12.32 13.00
N SER A 107 -4.87 12.27 11.70
CA SER A 107 -6.21 12.10 11.14
C SER A 107 -6.32 10.78 10.41
N ASP A 108 -7.56 10.40 10.13
CA ASP A 108 -7.90 9.30 9.24
C ASP A 108 -7.36 9.53 7.83
N ALA A 109 -7.10 8.44 7.11
CA ALA A 109 -6.76 8.51 5.71
C ALA A 109 -8.02 8.75 4.87
N PRO A 110 -8.05 9.78 4.01
CA PRO A 110 -9.27 10.21 3.35
C PRO A 110 -9.70 9.28 2.20
N ASN A 111 -8.83 8.36 1.77
CA ASN A 111 -9.15 7.28 0.84
C ASN A 111 -8.14 6.12 0.95
N ALA A 112 -8.49 4.98 0.36
CA ALA A 112 -7.67 3.76 0.38
C ALA A 112 -6.28 3.93 -0.26
N PHE A 113 -6.17 4.74 -1.32
CA PHE A 113 -4.90 4.95 -2.01
C PHE A 113 -3.90 5.70 -1.12
N LEU A 114 -4.35 6.76 -0.44
CA LEU A 114 -3.52 7.52 0.48
C LEU A 114 -3.16 6.70 1.73
N PHE A 115 -4.07 5.87 2.23
CA PHE A 115 -3.72 4.89 3.27
C PHE A 115 -2.67 3.88 2.79
N ALA A 116 -2.74 3.42 1.54
CA ALA A 116 -1.74 2.53 0.97
C ALA A 116 -0.35 3.16 0.89
N LEU A 117 -0.23 4.49 0.73
CA LEU A 117 1.06 5.19 0.81
C LEU A 117 1.66 5.15 2.23
N VAL A 118 0.81 5.20 3.26
CA VAL A 118 1.21 5.00 4.66
C VAL A 118 1.73 3.57 4.86
N LEU A 119 0.96 2.56 4.43
CA LEU A 119 1.39 1.16 4.50
C LEU A 119 2.71 0.93 3.76
N ARG A 120 2.94 1.61 2.63
CA ARG A 120 4.17 1.50 1.84
C ARG A 120 5.42 1.92 2.62
N ARG A 121 5.29 2.75 3.66
CA ARG A 121 6.40 3.16 4.54
C ARG A 121 6.92 2.05 5.44
N LEU A 122 6.18 0.95 5.61
CA LEU A 122 6.66 -0.29 6.24
C LEU A 122 7.72 -1.02 5.38
N ASN A 123 7.89 -0.63 4.12
CA ASN A 123 8.90 -1.17 3.20
C ASN A 123 9.76 -0.03 2.63
N ASP A 124 10.02 1.00 3.46
CA ASP A 124 10.90 2.11 3.13
C ASP A 124 12.37 1.65 3.12
N TRP A 125 13.24 2.44 2.49
CA TRP A 125 14.68 2.25 2.48
C TRP A 125 15.38 2.96 3.64
N VAL A 126 14.71 3.91 4.30
CA VAL A 126 15.21 4.65 5.46
C VAL A 126 14.69 4.00 6.74
N PRO A 127 15.55 3.46 7.62
CA PRO A 127 15.13 2.78 8.85
C PRO A 127 14.23 3.63 9.77
N ALA A 128 14.57 4.91 9.96
CA ALA A 128 13.78 5.82 10.78
C ALA A 128 12.33 6.01 10.27
N VAL A 129 12.14 5.95 8.94
CA VAL A 129 10.80 6.01 8.34
C VAL A 129 10.02 4.72 8.62
N CYS A 130 10.68 3.55 8.57
CA CYS A 130 10.06 2.28 8.98
C CYS A 130 9.66 2.31 10.46
N ASP A 131 10.51 2.85 11.34
CA ASP A 131 10.23 2.99 12.78
C ASP A 131 9.05 3.93 13.07
N ALA A 132 8.97 5.05 12.34
CA ALA A 132 7.79 5.92 12.37
C ALA A 132 6.55 5.18 11.86
N ALA A 133 6.66 4.42 10.77
CA ALA A 133 5.54 3.66 10.20
C ALA A 133 5.01 2.60 11.16
N ARG A 134 5.88 1.85 11.85
CA ARG A 134 5.47 0.85 12.83
C ARG A 134 4.59 1.43 13.94
N ARG A 135 4.89 2.66 14.37
CA ARG A 135 4.12 3.36 15.40
C ARG A 135 2.83 3.97 14.85
N GLN A 136 2.88 4.55 13.66
CA GLN A 136 1.78 5.37 13.14
C GLN A 136 0.75 4.58 12.34
N VAL A 137 1.15 3.49 11.67
CA VAL A 137 0.22 2.65 10.88
C VAL A 137 -0.97 2.17 11.70
N PRO A 138 -0.80 1.59 12.92
CA PRO A 138 -1.95 1.18 13.73
C PRO A 138 -2.86 2.35 14.13
N ILE A 139 -2.28 3.50 14.52
CA ILE A 139 -3.02 4.68 14.94
C ILE A 139 -3.90 5.20 13.79
N ILE A 140 -3.29 5.44 12.63
CA ILE A 140 -4.00 5.91 11.44
C ILE A 140 -5.06 4.89 11.00
N ALA A 141 -4.76 3.59 11.08
CA ALA A 141 -5.70 2.53 10.71
C ALA A 141 -6.96 2.53 11.58
N THR A 142 -6.83 2.74 12.91
CA THR A 142 -8.00 2.77 13.81
C THR A 142 -8.93 3.95 13.58
N GLN A 143 -8.43 5.04 13.01
CA GLN A 143 -9.22 6.22 12.66
C GLN A 143 -9.77 6.13 11.24
N THR A 144 -9.11 5.37 10.37
CA THR A 144 -9.47 5.23 8.97
C THR A 144 -10.68 4.33 8.79
N ARG A 145 -11.58 4.71 7.87
CA ARG A 145 -12.74 3.89 7.50
C ARG A 145 -12.32 2.44 7.19
N PRO A 146 -12.97 1.42 7.78
CA PRO A 146 -12.62 0.01 7.58
C PRO A 146 -12.52 -0.39 6.10
N GLU A 147 -13.39 0.12 5.23
CA GLU A 147 -13.37 -0.20 3.81
C GLU A 147 -12.09 0.28 3.12
N TYR A 148 -11.57 1.44 3.51
CA TYR A 148 -10.31 1.98 2.96
C TYR A 148 -9.10 1.19 3.45
N VAL A 149 -9.11 0.75 4.71
CA VAL A 149 -8.08 -0.15 5.25
C VAL A 149 -8.09 -1.48 4.48
N VAL A 150 -9.26 -2.08 4.29
CA VAL A 150 -9.43 -3.34 3.56
C VAL A 150 -9.01 -3.19 2.09
N ASP A 151 -9.37 -2.10 1.40
CA ASP A 151 -8.94 -1.82 0.03
C ASP A 151 -7.42 -1.71 -0.10
N ALA A 152 -6.78 -0.98 0.82
CA ALA A 152 -5.33 -0.85 0.84
C ALA A 152 -4.63 -2.17 1.14
N LEU A 153 -5.07 -2.90 2.18
CA LEU A 153 -4.55 -4.23 2.51
C LEU A 153 -4.70 -5.17 1.32
N TRP A 154 -5.84 -5.17 0.62
CA TRP A 154 -6.08 -5.99 -0.54
C TRP A 154 -5.07 -5.73 -1.67
N GLY A 155 -4.78 -4.46 -1.95
CA GLY A 155 -3.81 -4.06 -2.95
C GLY A 155 -2.34 -4.31 -2.56
N ILE A 156 -2.02 -4.23 -1.27
CA ILE A 156 -0.67 -4.52 -0.77
C ILE A 156 -0.42 -6.03 -0.71
N LEU A 157 -1.36 -6.81 -0.14
CA LEU A 157 -1.21 -8.25 0.06
C LEU A 157 -1.10 -9.03 -1.25
N SER A 158 -1.68 -8.52 -2.36
CA SER A 158 -1.49 -9.12 -3.68
C SER A 158 -0.04 -9.06 -4.18
N HIS A 159 0.77 -8.15 -3.62
CA HIS A 159 2.16 -7.93 -4.02
C HIS A 159 3.14 -7.99 -2.84
N LEU A 160 2.71 -8.41 -1.65
CA LEU A 160 3.56 -8.44 -0.46
C LEU A 160 4.86 -9.23 -0.66
N SER A 161 4.79 -10.34 -1.40
CA SER A 161 5.99 -11.15 -1.72
C SER A 161 7.04 -10.45 -2.59
N SER A 162 6.72 -9.31 -3.22
CA SER A 162 7.71 -8.48 -3.94
C SER A 162 8.36 -7.42 -3.07
N TRP A 163 7.90 -7.23 -1.82
CA TRP A 163 8.51 -6.30 -0.89
C TRP A 163 9.81 -6.89 -0.34
N GLY A 164 10.94 -6.46 -0.91
CA GLY A 164 12.26 -6.97 -0.54
C GLY A 164 12.91 -6.33 0.69
N ARG A 165 12.30 -5.29 1.29
CA ARG A 165 12.89 -4.55 2.43
C ARG A 165 12.08 -4.65 3.72
N ILE A 166 10.88 -5.23 3.66
CA ILE A 166 10.03 -5.39 4.85
C ILE A 166 10.67 -6.43 5.78
N SER A 167 10.88 -6.06 7.05
CA SER A 167 11.36 -7.02 8.06
C SER A 167 10.17 -7.75 8.70
N LYS A 168 10.47 -8.73 9.56
CA LYS A 168 9.43 -9.45 10.32
C LYS A 168 8.58 -8.51 11.17
N GLN A 169 9.18 -7.46 11.74
CA GLN A 169 8.49 -6.55 12.65
C GLN A 169 7.49 -5.66 11.90
N GLU A 170 7.88 -5.11 10.75
CA GLU A 170 6.96 -4.35 9.90
C GLU A 170 5.86 -5.23 9.29
N LEU A 171 6.20 -6.47 8.95
CA LEU A 171 5.22 -7.45 8.47
C LEU A 171 4.17 -7.78 9.56
N GLU A 172 4.61 -7.94 10.80
CA GLU A 172 3.73 -8.16 11.94
C GLU A 172 2.76 -6.99 12.14
N VAL A 173 3.25 -5.74 12.06
CA VAL A 173 2.39 -4.55 12.10
C VAL A 173 1.34 -4.58 10.99
N LEU A 174 1.74 -4.89 9.76
CA LEU A 174 0.82 -4.98 8.62
C LEU A 174 -0.26 -6.05 8.84
N LEU A 175 0.12 -7.24 9.30
CA LEU A 175 -0.82 -8.34 9.52
C LEU A 175 -1.73 -8.09 10.72
N ASN A 176 -1.24 -7.41 11.77
CA ASN A 176 -2.04 -7.09 12.95
C ASN A 176 -3.20 -6.14 12.65
N LEU A 177 -3.15 -5.39 11.54
CA LEU A 177 -4.31 -4.60 11.07
C LEU A 177 -5.53 -5.47 10.78
N LEU A 178 -5.34 -6.75 10.45
CA LEU A 178 -6.43 -7.69 10.19
C LEU A 178 -7.22 -8.04 11.46
N TYR A 179 -6.62 -7.88 12.65
CA TYR A 179 -7.30 -8.07 13.93
C TYR A 179 -8.10 -6.85 14.39
N LEU A 180 -8.04 -5.72 13.68
CA LEU A 180 -8.88 -4.58 13.99
C LEU A 180 -10.37 -4.95 13.83
N PRO A 181 -11.26 -4.36 14.66
CA PRO A 181 -12.70 -4.53 14.50
C PRO A 181 -13.13 -4.23 13.06
N ASP A 182 -14.14 -4.96 12.58
CA ASP A 182 -14.75 -4.81 11.24
C ASP A 182 -13.85 -5.19 10.04
N ILE A 183 -12.53 -5.28 10.19
CA ILE A 183 -11.61 -5.61 9.08
C ILE A 183 -11.74 -7.08 8.66
N ALA A 184 -11.66 -8.02 9.60
CA ALA A 184 -11.72 -9.45 9.30
C ALA A 184 -13.04 -9.87 8.62
N PRO A 185 -14.23 -9.47 9.12
CA PRO A 185 -15.50 -9.80 8.46
C PRO A 185 -15.60 -9.22 7.04
N LEU A 186 -15.14 -7.98 6.83
CA LEU A 186 -15.13 -7.36 5.49
C LEU A 186 -14.22 -8.10 4.52
N ILE A 187 -13.06 -8.56 4.99
CA ILE A 187 -12.12 -9.36 4.18
C ILE A 187 -12.71 -10.72 3.86
N SER A 188 -13.28 -11.41 4.85
CA SER A 188 -13.92 -12.72 4.69
C SER A 188 -15.02 -12.65 3.63
N LYS A 189 -15.95 -11.69 3.78
CA LYS A 189 -17.00 -11.40 2.79
C LYS A 189 -16.42 -11.14 1.40
N ARG A 190 -15.38 -10.30 1.29
CA ARG A 190 -14.74 -9.98 0.02
C ARG A 190 -14.04 -11.18 -0.64
N ILE A 191 -13.46 -12.09 0.15
CA ILE A 191 -12.88 -13.34 -0.35
C ILE A 191 -13.97 -14.23 -0.97
N GLN A 192 -15.14 -14.29 -0.33
CA GLN A 192 -16.26 -15.09 -0.80
C GLN A 192 -16.90 -14.50 -2.07
N GLU A 193 -17.14 -13.19 -2.11
CA GLU A 193 -17.95 -12.55 -3.15
C GLU A 193 -17.17 -12.15 -4.41
N ARG A 194 -15.84 -12.15 -4.40
CA ARG A 194 -15.08 -11.57 -5.52
C ARG A 194 -14.87 -12.57 -6.67
N PRO A 195 -15.41 -12.33 -7.88
CA PRO A 195 -15.39 -13.33 -8.96
C PRO A 195 -14.04 -13.45 -9.68
N ALA A 196 -13.19 -12.43 -9.60
CA ALA A 196 -11.89 -12.41 -10.30
C ALA A 196 -10.77 -11.70 -9.51
N GLY A 197 -9.53 -11.97 -9.91
CA GLY A 197 -8.32 -11.37 -9.34
C GLY A 197 -7.55 -12.32 -8.42
N PRO A 198 -6.51 -11.83 -7.72
CA PRO A 198 -5.57 -12.68 -6.98
C PRO A 198 -6.11 -13.14 -5.60
N VAL A 199 -7.39 -13.50 -5.50
CA VAL A 199 -8.08 -13.76 -4.22
C VAL A 199 -7.45 -14.92 -3.46
N ALA A 200 -7.18 -16.04 -4.14
CA ALA A 200 -6.52 -17.19 -3.52
C ALA A 200 -5.08 -16.90 -3.08
N SER A 201 -4.40 -15.92 -3.70
CA SER A 201 -3.08 -15.46 -3.26
C SER A 201 -3.19 -14.58 -2.03
N ILE A 202 -4.14 -13.66 -2.01
CA ILE A 202 -4.39 -12.76 -0.87
C ILE A 202 -4.80 -13.57 0.36
N MET A 203 -5.77 -14.49 0.21
CA MET A 203 -6.19 -15.41 1.28
C MET A 203 -5.01 -16.18 1.86
N SER A 204 -4.08 -16.62 1.01
CA SER A 204 -2.86 -17.30 1.45
C SER A 204 -1.93 -16.39 2.25
N GLN A 205 -1.76 -15.12 1.85
CA GLN A 205 -0.99 -14.16 2.63
C GLN A 205 -1.66 -13.81 3.97
N ILE A 206 -2.98 -13.73 4.01
CA ILE A 206 -3.75 -13.53 5.26
C ILE A 206 -3.58 -14.72 6.20
N GLY A 207 -3.55 -15.94 5.66
CA GLY A 207 -3.39 -17.17 6.44
C GLY A 207 -2.08 -17.31 7.24
N ARG A 208 -1.14 -16.35 7.10
CA ARG A 208 0.00 -16.17 8.00
C ARG A 208 -0.43 -16.03 9.46
N ILE A 209 -1.61 -15.46 9.70
CA ILE A 209 -2.24 -15.34 11.01
C ILE A 209 -3.56 -16.11 11.05
N SER A 210 -4.14 -16.28 12.24
CA SER A 210 -5.33 -17.12 12.48
C SER A 210 -6.67 -16.41 12.28
N VAL A 211 -6.66 -15.20 11.70
CA VAL A 211 -7.83 -14.32 11.69
C VAL A 211 -9.02 -14.88 10.91
N LEU A 212 -8.78 -15.71 9.89
CA LEU A 212 -9.81 -16.33 9.07
C LEU A 212 -10.02 -17.82 9.38
N ASP A 213 -9.39 -18.37 10.43
CA ASP A 213 -9.41 -19.83 10.67
C ASP A 213 -10.82 -20.36 10.92
N ASN A 214 -11.68 -19.57 11.56
CA ASN A 214 -13.08 -19.91 11.79
C ASN A 214 -13.94 -19.80 10.52
N ASP A 215 -13.56 -18.91 9.60
CA ASP A 215 -14.30 -18.66 8.36
C ASP A 215 -13.91 -19.62 7.23
N LEU A 216 -12.91 -20.49 7.44
CA LEU A 216 -12.39 -21.38 6.40
C LEU A 216 -13.46 -22.30 5.82
N PHE A 217 -14.40 -22.76 6.65
CA PHE A 217 -15.51 -23.61 6.20
C PHE A 217 -16.44 -22.83 5.27
N ASP A 218 -16.92 -21.66 5.71
CA ASP A 218 -17.79 -20.79 4.92
C ASP A 218 -17.13 -20.36 3.61
N ILE A 219 -15.82 -20.06 3.65
CA ILE A 219 -15.04 -19.74 2.45
C ILE A 219 -14.94 -20.94 1.50
N ALA A 220 -14.78 -22.16 2.04
CA ALA A 220 -14.68 -23.37 1.22
C ALA A 220 -15.99 -23.66 0.48
N GLU A 221 -17.13 -23.45 1.11
CA GLU A 221 -18.45 -23.71 0.52
C GLU A 221 -18.90 -22.57 -0.41
N ASN A 222 -18.78 -21.32 0.04
CA ASN A 222 -19.50 -20.21 -0.58
C ASN A 222 -18.66 -19.33 -1.51
N ALA A 223 -17.32 -19.45 -1.51
CA ALA A 223 -16.51 -18.56 -2.34
C ALA A 223 -16.80 -18.75 -3.83
N ILE A 224 -17.02 -17.64 -4.56
CA ILE A 224 -17.35 -17.67 -5.99
C ILE A 224 -16.21 -18.29 -6.81
N GLN A 225 -14.95 -17.96 -6.48
CA GLN A 225 -13.79 -18.47 -7.20
C GLN A 225 -13.46 -19.93 -6.83
N PRO A 226 -13.42 -20.87 -7.79
CA PRO A 226 -13.06 -22.27 -7.52
C PRO A 226 -11.67 -22.43 -6.89
N ALA A 227 -10.70 -21.59 -7.29
CA ALA A 227 -9.34 -21.61 -6.74
C ALA A 227 -9.28 -21.23 -5.25
N VAL A 228 -10.23 -20.40 -4.78
CA VAL A 228 -10.36 -20.04 -3.36
C VAL A 228 -10.95 -21.21 -2.59
N ARG A 229 -12.06 -21.80 -3.08
CA ARG A 229 -12.68 -22.99 -2.47
C ARG A 229 -11.70 -24.14 -2.34
N ALA A 230 -11.02 -24.50 -3.43
CA ALA A 230 -10.03 -25.58 -3.44
C ALA A 230 -8.89 -25.32 -2.43
N LYS A 231 -8.47 -24.06 -2.25
CA LYS A 231 -7.45 -23.70 -1.27
C LYS A 231 -7.96 -23.80 0.17
N ALA A 232 -9.20 -23.36 0.43
CA ALA A 232 -9.82 -23.48 1.75
C ALA A 232 -10.02 -24.96 2.15
N TYR A 233 -10.54 -25.80 1.24
CA TYR A 233 -10.62 -27.25 1.47
C TYR A 233 -9.26 -27.86 1.76
N ARG A 234 -8.21 -27.47 1.02
CA ARG A 234 -6.85 -27.94 1.30
C ARG A 234 -6.40 -27.57 2.71
N TYR A 235 -6.63 -26.33 3.15
CA TYR A 235 -6.27 -25.89 4.50
C TYR A 235 -7.01 -26.69 5.59
N LEU A 236 -8.30 -26.98 5.38
CA LEU A 236 -9.10 -27.79 6.30
C LEU A 236 -8.64 -29.26 6.36
N LEU A 237 -8.41 -29.89 5.20
CA LEU A 237 -8.00 -31.29 5.09
C LEU A 237 -6.58 -31.52 5.64
N GLU A 238 -5.64 -30.65 5.29
CA GLU A 238 -4.24 -30.75 5.74
C GLU A 238 -4.04 -30.17 7.15
N LYS A 239 -5.06 -29.51 7.72
CA LYS A 239 -4.99 -28.73 8.97
C LYS A 239 -3.83 -27.73 8.98
N LYS A 240 -3.47 -27.21 7.81
CA LYS A 240 -2.25 -26.43 7.59
C LYS A 240 -2.46 -25.36 6.53
N VAL A 241 -2.02 -24.15 6.84
CA VAL A 241 -1.97 -23.03 5.91
C VAL A 241 -0.57 -22.90 5.35
N VAL A 242 -0.48 -22.65 4.05
CA VAL A 242 0.78 -22.44 3.31
C VAL A 242 0.71 -21.13 2.54
N TRP A 243 1.80 -20.37 2.55
CA TRP A 243 1.95 -19.11 1.81
C TRP A 243 3.34 -18.96 1.19
N LEU A 244 3.44 -18.06 0.20
CA LEU A 244 4.70 -17.69 -0.41
C LEU A 244 5.38 -16.61 0.44
N GLU A 245 6.54 -16.92 1.02
CA GLU A 245 7.38 -15.95 1.74
C GLU A 245 8.21 -15.10 0.79
N GLY A 246 8.72 -15.72 -0.27
CA GLY A 246 9.55 -15.06 -1.26
C GLY A 246 10.17 -16.06 -2.22
N ARG A 247 11.21 -15.64 -2.93
CA ARG A 247 12.00 -16.50 -3.82
C ARG A 247 13.48 -16.36 -3.49
N ARG A 248 14.18 -17.48 -3.44
CA ARG A 248 15.63 -17.51 -3.26
C ARG A 248 16.30 -18.04 -4.51
N TRP A 249 17.40 -17.42 -4.91
CA TRP A 249 18.25 -17.97 -5.98
C TRP A 249 18.86 -19.27 -5.48
N GLN A 250 18.75 -20.33 -6.27
CA GLN A 250 19.46 -21.58 -6.03
C GLN A 250 20.23 -21.93 -7.29
N TRP A 251 21.55 -22.04 -7.16
CA TRP A 251 22.41 -22.59 -8.20
C TRP A 251 22.00 -24.04 -8.46
N SER A 252 21.63 -24.33 -9.70
CA SER A 252 21.47 -25.71 -10.18
C SER A 252 22.82 -26.29 -10.56
N ASP A 253 23.71 -25.45 -11.09
CA ASP A 253 25.07 -25.80 -11.42
C ASP A 253 25.98 -24.56 -11.27
N GLN A 254 26.99 -24.65 -10.40
CA GLN A 254 27.91 -23.55 -10.14
C GLN A 254 28.97 -23.40 -11.26
N TYR A 255 29.28 -24.48 -11.99
CA TYR A 255 30.25 -24.47 -13.09
C TYR A 255 29.66 -23.80 -14.33
N PHE A 256 28.42 -24.14 -14.69
CA PHE A 256 27.72 -23.53 -15.83
C PHE A 256 27.08 -22.16 -15.50
N ARG A 257 27.17 -21.70 -14.24
CA ARG A 257 26.48 -20.50 -13.74
C ARG A 257 24.97 -20.53 -14.04
N ASP A 258 24.39 -21.71 -13.97
CA ASP A 258 22.95 -21.89 -14.13
C ASP A 258 22.29 -21.96 -12.76
N GLY A 259 21.22 -21.17 -12.61
CA GLY A 259 20.42 -21.18 -11.39
C GLY A 259 18.98 -20.83 -11.69
N LYS A 260 18.13 -21.13 -10.71
CA LYS A 260 16.71 -20.80 -10.76
C LYS A 260 16.24 -20.25 -9.42
N TYR A 261 15.32 -19.30 -9.49
CA TYR A 261 14.59 -18.85 -8.31
C TYR A 261 13.63 -19.94 -7.85
N LYS A 262 13.81 -20.45 -6.63
CA LYS A 262 12.86 -21.34 -5.97
C LYS A 262 12.00 -20.58 -4.97
N ALA A 263 10.71 -20.93 -4.93
CA ALA A 263 9.78 -20.41 -3.94
C ALA A 263 10.18 -20.87 -2.53
N VAL A 264 10.15 -19.95 -1.58
CA VAL A 264 10.25 -20.23 -0.15
C VAL A 264 8.83 -20.17 0.39
N LEU A 265 8.38 -21.27 1.01
CA LEU A 265 7.04 -21.42 1.54
C LEU A 265 7.06 -21.35 3.06
N GLY A 266 6.20 -20.51 3.62
CA GLY A 266 5.92 -20.47 5.05
C GLY A 266 4.66 -21.26 5.36
N THR A 267 4.59 -21.81 6.57
CA THR A 267 3.45 -22.65 6.97
C THR A 267 3.05 -22.47 8.42
N ARG A 268 1.76 -22.65 8.71
CA ARG A 268 1.18 -22.61 10.07
C ARG A 268 0.08 -23.68 10.20
N VAL A 269 -0.14 -24.20 11.39
CA VAL A 269 -1.28 -25.08 11.69
C VAL A 269 -2.57 -24.26 11.78
N VAL A 270 -3.68 -24.78 11.25
CA VAL A 270 -5.01 -24.15 11.39
C VAL A 270 -5.48 -24.30 12.84
N MET A 271 -5.83 -23.19 13.47
CA MET A 271 -6.33 -23.15 14.84
C MET A 271 -7.85 -23.11 14.78
N HIS A 272 -8.49 -24.29 14.77
CA HIS A 272 -9.94 -24.38 14.87
C HIS A 272 -10.33 -24.29 16.35
N LYS A 273 -11.22 -23.35 16.70
CA LYS A 273 -11.83 -23.29 18.03
C LYS A 273 -13.10 -24.11 18.06
#